data_AF-A0AAW2IQ77-F1
#
_entry.id   AF-A0AAW2IQ77-F1
#
_cell.length_a   1.000
_cell.length_b   1.000
_cell.length_c   1.000
_cell.angle_alpha   90.00
_cell.angle_beta   90.00
_cell.angle_gamma   90.00
#
_symmetry.space_group_name_H-M   'P 1'
#
loop_
_entity.id
_entity.type
_entity.pdbx_description
1 polymer ?
#
loop_
_entity_poly.entity_id
_entity_poly.type
_entity_poly.pdbx_seq_one_letter_code
_entity_poly.pdbx_strand_id
1 'polypeptide(L)'
;MDPKYLSALKKRCRPSDTTTIVQMDPGSSQTFDVDYYTLVRKRRGLLQSDAPLLNDNATSAYVVLHATASGKSSFFQDFAASMVRMGQIGVLTGIAGQIRNICSVVI
;
A
#
# COMPACT_ATOMS: atom_id res chain seq x y z
N MET A 1 -0.84 5.15 -16.63
CA MET A 1 -2.03 5.31 -15.75
C MET A 1 -3.28 5.38 -16.62
N ASP A 2 -4.42 4.88 -16.17
CA ASP A 2 -5.72 5.00 -16.84
C ASP A 2 -6.04 6.49 -17.17
N PRO A 3 -6.33 6.85 -18.44
CA PRO A 3 -6.51 8.25 -18.83
C PRO A 3 -7.66 8.97 -18.10
N LYS A 4 -8.76 8.25 -17.82
CA LYS A 4 -9.91 8.82 -17.10
C LYS A 4 -9.54 9.14 -15.65
N TYR A 5 -8.86 8.21 -14.98
CA TYR A 5 -8.36 8.42 -13.63
C TYR A 5 -7.33 9.55 -13.56
N LEU A 6 -6.40 9.61 -14.51
CA LEU A 6 -5.42 10.71 -14.63
C LEU A 6 -6.10 12.08 -14.76
N SER A 7 -7.12 12.18 -15.62
CA SER A 7 -7.89 13.42 -15.78
C SER A 7 -8.59 13.84 -14.49
N ALA A 8 -9.18 12.89 -13.76
CA ALA A 8 -9.80 13.15 -12.46
C ALA A 8 -8.78 13.63 -11.42
N LEU A 9 -7.60 13.00 -11.35
CA LEU A 9 -6.52 13.42 -10.45
C LEU A 9 -6.01 14.82 -10.79
N LYS A 10 -5.75 15.15 -12.06
CA LYS A 10 -5.31 16.49 -12.48
C LYS A 10 -6.29 17.61 -12.13
N LYS A 11 -7.59 17.30 -12.03
CA LYS A 11 -8.60 18.28 -11.58
C LYS A 11 -8.51 18.57 -10.07
N ARG A 12 -8.04 17.62 -9.27
CA ARG A 12 -7.89 17.75 -7.81
C ARG A 12 -6.50 18.26 -7.45
N CYS A 13 -5.46 17.64 -8.01
CA CYS A 13 -4.05 17.94 -7.75
C CYS A 13 -3.52 18.87 -8.83
N ARG A 14 -3.47 20.18 -8.53
CA ARG A 14 -2.84 21.16 -9.43
C ARG A 14 -1.31 21.00 -9.38
N PRO A 15 -0.58 21.31 -10.47
CA PRO A 15 0.87 21.43 -10.40
C PRO A 15 1.28 22.35 -9.23
N SER A 16 2.30 21.98 -8.46
CA SER A 16 2.77 22.64 -7.21
C SER A 16 1.88 22.56 -5.96
N ASP A 17 0.72 21.90 -6.03
CA ASP A 17 -0.10 21.65 -4.83
C ASP A 17 0.46 20.50 -4.00
N THR A 18 0.90 20.81 -2.77
CA THR A 18 1.44 19.84 -1.80
C THR A 18 0.50 19.59 -0.63
N THR A 19 -0.72 20.13 -0.67
CA THR A 19 -1.67 20.12 0.46
C THR A 19 -2.91 19.28 0.18
N THR A 20 -3.31 19.13 -1.09
CA THR A 20 -4.47 18.33 -1.45
C THR A 20 -4.24 16.85 -1.16
N ILE A 21 -5.10 16.29 -0.32
CA ILE A 21 -5.13 14.86 0.00
C ILE A 21 -6.12 14.16 -0.94
N VAL A 22 -5.67 13.06 -1.54
CA VAL A 22 -6.52 12.14 -2.31
C VAL A 22 -6.42 10.74 -1.74
N GLN A 23 -7.48 9.95 -1.90
CA GLN A 23 -7.51 8.59 -1.40
C GLN A 23 -6.59 7.69 -2.23
N MET A 24 -5.77 6.88 -1.56
CA MET A 24 -4.94 5.86 -2.23
C MET A 24 -5.79 4.74 -2.83
N ASP A 25 -6.89 4.40 -2.16
CA ASP A 25 -7.89 3.44 -2.62
C ASP A 25 -9.29 4.09 -2.70
N PRO A 26 -9.63 4.79 -3.80
CA PRO A 26 -10.92 5.44 -3.94
C PRO A 26 -12.07 4.43 -3.99
N GLY A 27 -12.99 4.52 -3.03
CA GLY A 27 -14.12 3.60 -2.85
C GLY A 27 -13.96 2.67 -1.65
N SER A 28 -12.72 2.34 -1.27
CA SER A 28 -12.39 1.47 -0.13
C SER A 28 -11.42 2.13 0.88
N SER A 29 -11.21 3.44 0.81
CA SER A 29 -10.20 4.17 1.59
C SER A 29 -10.22 4.02 3.12
N GLN A 30 -11.33 3.53 3.69
CA GLN A 30 -11.51 3.33 5.14
C GLN A 30 -11.59 1.84 5.52
N THR A 31 -11.43 0.95 4.55
CA THR A 31 -11.55 -0.50 4.70
C THR A 31 -10.27 -1.18 4.23
N PHE A 32 -9.80 -2.15 5.01
CA PHE A 32 -8.62 -2.92 4.64
C PHE A 32 -9.05 -4.15 3.84
N ASP A 33 -8.91 -4.09 2.53
CA ASP A 33 -9.29 -5.17 1.62
C ASP A 33 -8.41 -5.24 0.35
N VAL A 34 -8.93 -5.89 -0.69
CA VAL A 34 -8.20 -6.15 -1.94
C VAL A 34 -8.57 -5.21 -3.08
N ASP A 35 -9.38 -4.17 -2.83
CA ASP A 35 -9.77 -3.21 -3.87
C ASP A 35 -8.56 -2.43 -4.40
N TYR A 36 -7.54 -2.21 -3.56
CA TYR A 36 -6.20 -1.78 -3.97
C TYR A 36 -5.69 -2.54 -5.20
N TYR A 37 -5.68 -3.87 -5.18
CA TYR A 37 -5.19 -4.67 -6.31
C TYR A 37 -6.11 -4.54 -7.54
N THR A 38 -7.41 -4.36 -7.34
CA THR A 38 -8.34 -4.07 -8.43
C THR A 38 -8.03 -2.73 -9.10
N LEU A 39 -7.65 -1.70 -8.34
CA LEU A 39 -7.21 -0.41 -8.87
C LEU A 39 -5.87 -0.52 -9.60
N VAL A 40 -4.87 -1.17 -8.99
CA VAL A 40 -3.56 -1.39 -9.62
C VAL A 40 -3.74 -2.12 -10.95
N ARG A 41 -4.51 -3.21 -10.99
CA ARG A 41 -4.83 -3.96 -12.23
C ARG A 41 -5.48 -3.09 -13.31
N LYS A 42 -6.31 -2.13 -12.92
CA LYS A 42 -6.93 -1.13 -13.83
C LYS A 42 -5.97 0.01 -14.21
N ARG A 43 -4.69 -0.06 -13.84
CA ARG A 43 -3.67 1.01 -13.99
C ARG A 43 -4.08 2.31 -13.29
N ARG A 44 -4.73 2.18 -12.13
CA ARG A 44 -5.22 3.26 -11.25
C ARG A 44 -4.52 3.31 -9.88
N GLY A 45 -3.35 2.68 -9.73
CA GLY A 45 -2.48 2.93 -8.58
C GLY A 45 -2.11 4.41 -8.50
N LEU A 46 -2.11 4.98 -7.29
CA LEU A 46 -1.92 6.42 -7.10
C LEU A 46 -0.45 6.81 -7.22
N LEU A 47 0.43 6.01 -6.61
CA LEU A 47 1.85 6.32 -6.50
C LEU A 47 2.63 5.74 -7.68
N GLN A 48 3.77 6.34 -7.97
CA GLN A 48 4.69 5.79 -8.95
C GLN A 48 5.18 4.39 -8.56
N SER A 49 5.26 4.06 -7.27
CA SER A 49 5.64 2.73 -6.78
C SER A 49 4.58 1.65 -7.04
N ASP A 50 3.31 2.03 -7.23
CA ASP A 50 2.22 1.06 -7.46
C ASP A 50 2.24 0.51 -8.90
N ALA A 51 2.54 1.37 -9.89
CA ALA A 51 2.47 0.99 -11.30
C ALA A 51 3.47 -0.12 -11.71
N PRO A 52 4.72 -0.12 -11.22
CA PRO A 52 5.70 -1.18 -11.49
C PRO A 52 5.29 -2.57 -11.03
N LEU A 53 4.31 -2.72 -10.12
CA LEU A 53 3.79 -4.04 -9.75
C LEU A 53 3.23 -4.82 -10.96
N LEU A 54 2.86 -4.13 -12.05
CA LEU A 54 2.42 -4.75 -13.30
C LEU A 54 3.54 -4.97 -14.32
N ASN A 55 4.77 -4.51 -14.05
CA ASN A 55 5.88 -4.58 -15.00
C ASN A 55 6.72 -5.86 -14.84
N ASP A 56 6.71 -6.46 -13.66
CA ASP A 56 7.34 -7.75 -13.39
C ASP A 56 6.30 -8.89 -13.43
N ASN A 57 6.68 -10.04 -13.97
CA ASN A 57 5.76 -11.17 -14.17
C ASN A 57 5.24 -11.73 -12.84
N ALA A 58 6.09 -11.84 -11.82
CA ALA A 58 5.72 -12.42 -10.53
C ALA A 58 4.78 -11.47 -9.77
N THR A 59 5.14 -10.18 -9.69
CA THR A 59 4.28 -9.19 -9.02
C THR A 59 2.98 -8.96 -9.78
N SER A 60 3.00 -9.01 -11.12
CA SER A 60 1.79 -8.85 -11.92
C SER A 60 0.82 -10.02 -11.71
N ALA A 61 1.33 -11.25 -11.65
CA ALA A 61 0.51 -12.42 -11.33
C ALA A 61 -0.12 -12.31 -9.93
N TYR A 62 0.64 -11.83 -8.95
CA TYR A 62 0.15 -11.55 -7.60
C TYR A 62 -0.98 -10.53 -7.60
N VAL A 63 -0.80 -9.38 -8.28
CA VAL A 63 -1.85 -8.36 -8.43
C VAL A 63 -3.12 -8.93 -9.07
N VAL A 64 -2.98 -9.73 -10.14
CA VAL A 64 -4.13 -10.32 -10.84
C VAL A 64 -4.89 -11.30 -9.94
N LEU A 65 -4.17 -12.14 -9.19
CA LEU A 65 -4.75 -13.11 -8.25
C LEU A 65 -5.58 -12.39 -7.17
N HIS A 66 -4.99 -11.41 -6.48
CA HIS A 66 -5.64 -10.75 -5.36
C HIS A 66 -6.71 -9.73 -5.78
N ALA A 67 -6.71 -9.29 -7.03
CA ALA A 67 -7.81 -8.52 -7.63
C ALA A 67 -9.08 -9.35 -7.96
N THR A 68 -9.23 -10.54 -7.35
CA THR A 68 -10.39 -11.43 -7.51
C THR A 68 -10.96 -11.82 -6.14
N ALA A 69 -12.23 -12.24 -6.12
CA ALA A 69 -12.89 -12.67 -4.88
C ALA A 69 -12.19 -13.87 -4.23
N SER A 70 -11.67 -14.82 -5.04
CA SER A 70 -10.95 -15.99 -4.55
C SER A 70 -9.58 -15.64 -3.96
N GLY A 71 -8.93 -14.58 -4.42
CA GLY A 71 -7.63 -14.12 -3.90
C GLY A 71 -7.71 -13.36 -2.57
N LYS A 72 -8.90 -13.03 -2.08
CA LYS A 72 -9.05 -12.22 -0.85
C LYS A 72 -8.50 -12.91 0.39
N SER A 73 -8.78 -14.20 0.57
CA SER A 73 -8.32 -14.96 1.74
C SER A 73 -6.80 -15.11 1.76
N SER A 74 -6.19 -15.45 0.62
CA SER A 74 -4.73 -15.60 0.53
C SER A 74 -4.01 -14.28 0.73
N PHE A 75 -4.56 -13.16 0.26
CA PHE A 75 -3.97 -11.84 0.51
C PHE A 75 -3.83 -11.56 2.01
N PHE A 76 -4.87 -11.79 2.82
CA PHE A 76 -4.80 -11.51 4.25
C PHE A 76 -3.81 -12.42 4.97
N GLN A 77 -3.67 -13.67 4.54
CA GLN A 77 -2.66 -14.59 5.06
C GLN A 77 -1.24 -14.11 4.74
N ASP A 78 -0.99 -13.75 3.49
CA ASP A 78 0.30 -13.24 3.03
C ASP A 78 0.65 -11.90 3.69
N PHE A 79 -0.34 -11.01 3.83
CA PHE A 79 -0.18 -9.72 4.50
C PHE A 79 0.21 -9.92 5.96
N ALA A 80 -0.49 -10.79 6.70
CA ALA A 80 -0.16 -11.09 8.09
C ALA A 80 1.28 -11.63 8.22
N ALA A 81 1.65 -12.61 7.39
CA ALA A 81 3.00 -13.16 7.38
C ALA A 81 4.07 -12.10 7.06
N SER A 82 3.78 -11.22 6.09
CA SER A 82 4.68 -10.14 5.67
C SER A 82 4.87 -9.09 6.78
N MET A 83 3.80 -8.71 7.47
CA MET A 83 3.86 -7.73 8.56
C MET A 83 4.61 -8.28 9.79
N VAL A 84 4.48 -9.57 10.10
CA VAL A 84 5.27 -10.22 11.17
C VAL A 84 6.76 -10.17 10.82
N ARG A 85 7.13 -10.51 9.58
CA ARG A 85 8.54 -10.44 9.13
C ARG A 85 9.07 -9.01 9.15
N MET A 86 8.27 -8.05 8.67
CA MET A 86 8.66 -6.63 8.68
C MET A 86 8.89 -6.11 10.10
N GLY A 87 8.06 -6.52 11.07
CA GLY A 87 8.19 -6.14 12.47
C GLY A 87 9.45 -6.67 13.18
N GLN A 88 10.21 -7.57 12.54
CA GLN A 88 11.43 -8.16 13.07
C GLN A 88 12.71 -7.56 12.47
N ILE A 89 12.59 -6.61 11.53
CA ILE A 89 13.75 -5.99 10.88
C ILE A 89 14.50 -5.13 11.90
N GLY A 90 15.76 -5.47 12.18
CA GLY A 90 16.68 -4.63 12.96
C GLY A 90 16.29 -4.43 14.43
N VAL A 91 15.50 -5.33 15.02
CA VAL A 91 15.02 -5.20 16.40
C VAL A 91 16.15 -5.27 17.44
N LEU A 92 16.01 -4.49 18.51
CA LEU A 92 16.85 -4.57 19.70
C LEU A 92 16.24 -5.58 20.68
N THR A 93 17.04 -6.54 21.15
CA THR A 93 16.58 -7.63 22.01
C THR A 93 17.51 -7.84 23.22
N GLY A 94 17.05 -8.61 24.21
CA GLY A 94 17.79 -8.83 25.45
C GLY A 94 17.99 -7.54 26.22
N ILE A 95 19.24 -7.18 26.48
CA ILE A 95 19.61 -5.94 27.19
C ILE A 95 19.93 -4.78 26.23
N ALA A 96 19.80 -4.97 24.92
CA ALA A 96 20.05 -3.91 23.95
C ALA A 96 18.88 -2.93 23.89
N GLY A 97 19.18 -1.62 23.91
CA GLY A 97 18.17 -0.56 23.87
C GLY A 97 17.67 -0.16 25.26
N GLN A 98 16.44 0.36 25.31
CA GLN A 98 15.78 0.76 26.56
C GLN A 98 14.25 0.65 26.45
N ILE A 99 13.59 0.42 27.58
CA ILE A 99 12.13 0.56 27.69
C ILE A 99 11.83 2.01 28.02
N ARG A 100 11.26 2.74 27.06
CA ARG A 100 10.94 4.16 27.23
C ARG A 100 9.66 4.34 28.04
N ASN A 101 9.70 5.21 29.04
CA ASN A 101 8.49 5.68 29.73
C ASN A 101 7.69 6.68 28.86
N ILE A 102 8.39 7.43 28.01
CA ILE A 102 7.82 8.39 27.07
C ILE A 102 8.47 8.16 25.70
N CYS A 103 7.71 7.72 24.70
CA CYS A 103 8.24 7.30 23.40
C CYS A 103 9.03 8.39 22.67
N SER A 104 8.69 9.66 22.88
CA SER A 104 9.30 10.83 22.22
C SER A 104 10.59 11.33 22.88
N VAL A 105 10.98 10.78 24.03
CA VAL A 105 12.16 11.20 24.78
C VAL A 105 13.18 10.06 24.82
N VAL A 106 14.44 10.38 24.57
CA VAL A 106 15.58 9.51 24.86
C VAL A 106 16.17 9.99 26.17
N ILE A 107 16.21 9.10 27.14
CA ILE A 107 16.95 9.27 28.40
C ILE A 107 18.37 8.76 28.19
#